data_AF-A0A9N9PLK0-F1
#
_entry.id   AF-A0A9N9PLK0-F1
#
_cell.length_a   1.000
_cell.length_b   1.000
_cell.length_c   1.000
_cell.angle_alpha   90.00
_cell.angle_beta   90.00
_cell.angle_gamma   90.00
#
_symmetry.space_group_name_H-M   'P 1'
#
loop_
_entity.id
_entity.type
_entity.pdbx_description
1 polymer ?
#
loop_
_entity_poly.entity_id
_entity_poly.type
_entity_poly.pdbx_seq_one_letter_code
_entity_poly.pdbx_strand_id
1 'polypeptide(L)'
;YNSDDNPVVEQKRKDIELLQVIDHSQIEHPEIEKFFYEEHPDIAELSDECVKEIRQELDMHVSGADVAKPSISFAHFGFDEALLNVIIKHGYSEPTEIQKQAVPVAMS
;
A
#
# COMPACT_ATOMS: atom_id res chain seq x y z
N TYR A 1 35.36 -40.37 15.34
CA TYR A 1 35.86 -40.14 13.98
C TYR A 1 35.01 -40.95 13.02
N ASN A 2 34.19 -40.27 12.20
CA ASN A 2 33.71 -40.81 10.92
C ASN A 2 34.60 -40.18 9.83
N SER A 3 34.76 -40.88 8.72
CA SER A 3 35.91 -40.82 7.81
C SER A 3 36.11 -39.56 6.96
N ASP A 4 35.34 -38.49 7.18
CA ASP A 4 35.55 -37.20 6.54
C ASP A 4 35.77 -36.15 7.64
N ASP A 5 36.98 -35.61 7.69
CA ASP A 5 37.56 -34.71 8.71
C ASP A 5 36.89 -33.33 8.73
N ASN A 6 35.57 -33.30 8.86
CA ASN A 6 34.75 -32.11 8.98
C ASN A 6 34.24 -32.01 10.43
N PRO A 7 34.44 -30.88 11.13
CA PRO A 7 33.99 -30.73 12.50
C PRO A 7 32.46 -30.89 12.56
N VAL A 8 32.00 -31.82 13.41
CA VAL A 8 30.57 -31.97 13.71
C VAL A 8 30.15 -30.73 14.49
N VAL A 9 29.54 -29.76 13.79
CA VAL A 9 28.88 -28.63 14.42
C VAL A 9 27.61 -29.20 15.09
N GLU A 10 27.69 -29.48 16.39
CA GLU A 10 26.49 -29.67 17.20
C GLU A 10 25.67 -28.38 17.13
N GLN A 11 24.63 -28.39 16.30
CA GLN A 11 23.63 -27.34 16.29
C GLN A 11 22.85 -27.43 17.59
N LYS A 12 23.38 -26.82 18.66
CA LYS A 12 22.59 -26.52 19.86
C LYS A 12 21.38 -25.71 19.41
N ARG A 13 20.20 -26.32 19.47
CA ARG A 13 18.94 -25.60 19.34
C ARG A 13 19.00 -24.48 20.38
N LYS A 14 19.01 -23.23 19.92
CA LYS A 14 18.86 -22.11 20.83
C LYS A 14 17.47 -22.27 21.44
N ASP A 15 17.38 -22.49 22.74
CA ASP A 15 16.12 -22.39 23.46
C ASP A 15 15.69 -20.93 23.35
N ILE A 16 14.77 -20.67 22.40
CA ILE A 16 14.20 -19.34 22.21
C ILE A 16 13.14 -19.21 23.30
N GLU A 17 13.45 -18.43 24.34
CA GLU A 17 12.43 -18.00 25.30
C GLU A 17 11.31 -17.28 24.54
N LEU A 18 10.09 -17.80 24.69
CA LEU A 18 8.91 -17.20 24.10
C LEU A 18 8.59 -15.90 24.83
N LEU A 19 8.41 -14.82 24.08
CA LEU A 19 7.93 -13.56 24.62
C LEU A 19 6.52 -13.74 25.20
N GLN A 20 6.24 -13.01 26.27
CA GLN A 20 4.89 -12.99 26.84
C GLN A 20 3.90 -12.44 25.81
N VAL A 21 2.70 -13.04 25.75
CA VAL A 21 1.61 -12.56 24.89
C VAL A 21 1.13 -11.22 25.43
N ILE A 22 1.16 -10.20 24.58
CA ILE A 22 0.71 -8.85 24.93
C ILE A 22 -0.79 -8.75 24.63
N ASP A 23 -1.58 -8.39 25.63
CA ASP A 23 -2.99 -8.02 25.45
C ASP A 23 -3.10 -6.52 25.13
N HIS A 24 -3.26 -6.21 23.84
CA HIS A 24 -3.40 -4.85 23.35
C HIS A 24 -4.69 -4.15 23.83
N SER A 25 -5.69 -4.88 24.35
CA SER A 25 -6.90 -4.27 24.91
C SER A 25 -6.63 -3.50 26.22
N GLN A 26 -5.52 -3.80 26.90
CA GLN A 26 -5.10 -3.13 28.14
C GLN A 26 -4.13 -1.97 27.89
N ILE A 27 -3.79 -1.70 26.63
CA ILE A 27 -2.87 -0.64 26.23
C ILE A 27 -3.68 0.51 25.62
N GLU A 28 -3.54 1.70 26.20
CA GLU A 28 -4.09 2.92 25.59
C GLU A 28 -3.18 3.35 24.44
N HIS A 29 -3.72 3.31 23.23
CA HIS A 29 -3.03 3.74 22.01
C HIS A 29 -3.46 5.16 21.64
N PRO A 30 -2.55 6.00 21.13
CA PRO A 30 -2.93 7.31 20.61
C PRO A 30 -3.88 7.13 19.41
N GLU A 31 -4.84 8.05 19.29
CA GLU A 31 -5.70 8.09 18.12
C GLU A 31 -4.88 8.40 16.86
N ILE A 32 -5.26 7.76 15.76
CA ILE A 32 -4.66 7.98 14.44
C ILE A 32 -5.76 8.33 13.46
N GLU A 33 -5.48 9.28 12.57
CA GLU A 33 -6.30 9.53 11.40
C GLU A 33 -6.08 8.42 10.38
N LYS A 34 -7.14 7.66 10.09
CA LYS A 34 -7.09 6.53 9.15
C LYS A 34 -7.53 6.91 7.74
N PHE A 35 -8.46 7.86 7.63
CA PHE A 35 -9.08 8.28 6.38
C PHE A 35 -8.67 9.72 6.12
N PHE A 36 -7.66 9.91 5.29
CA PHE A 36 -7.14 11.24 4.96
C PHE A 36 -7.12 11.51 3.45
N TYR A 37 -7.64 10.58 2.66
CA TYR A 37 -7.85 10.79 1.23
C TYR A 37 -8.99 11.78 0.99
N GLU A 38 -8.68 12.85 0.27
CA GLU A 38 -9.67 13.75 -0.33
C GLU A 38 -9.68 13.54 -1.84
N GLU A 39 -10.81 13.08 -2.38
CA GLU A 39 -10.95 12.78 -3.79
C GLU A 39 -10.89 14.08 -4.62
N HIS A 40 -10.04 14.08 -5.66
CA HIS A 40 -9.94 15.23 -6.56
C HIS A 40 -11.26 15.49 -7.30
N PRO A 41 -11.70 16.74 -7.50
CA PRO A 41 -12.99 17.07 -8.13
C PRO A 41 -13.23 16.33 -9.45
N ASP A 42 -12.23 16.32 -10.35
CA ASP A 42 -12.32 15.62 -11.63
C ASP A 42 -12.57 14.11 -11.49
N ILE A 43 -12.09 13.48 -10.41
CA ILE A 43 -12.32 12.06 -10.11
C ILE A 43 -13.70 11.87 -9.45
N ALA A 44 -14.06 12.78 -8.54
CA ALA A 44 -15.36 12.78 -7.89
C ALA A 44 -16.52 12.91 -8.90
N GLU A 45 -16.33 13.68 -9.96
CA GLU A 45 -17.32 13.88 -11.03
C GLU A 45 -17.47 12.67 -11.98
N LEU A 46 -16.56 11.69 -11.96
CA LEU A 46 -16.66 10.51 -12.82
C LEU A 46 -17.90 9.68 -12.46
N SER A 47 -18.66 9.29 -13.49
CA SER A 47 -19.76 8.34 -13.32
C SER A 47 -19.23 6.92 -13.10
N ASP A 48 -20.07 6.06 -12.51
CA ASP A 48 -19.73 4.66 -12.26
C ASP A 48 -19.41 3.89 -13.56
N GLU A 49 -20.09 4.24 -14.66
CA GLU A 49 -19.79 3.68 -15.99
C GLU A 49 -18.40 4.06 -16.45
N CYS A 50 -18.02 5.34 -16.32
CA CYS A 50 -16.70 5.81 -16.72
C CYS A 50 -15.60 5.18 -15.83
N VAL A 51 -15.83 5.05 -14.53
CA VAL A 51 -14.91 4.34 -13.62
C VAL A 51 -14.74 2.87 -14.03
N LYS A 52 -15.82 2.21 -14.43
CA LYS A 52 -15.78 0.83 -14.92
C LYS A 52 -15.02 0.71 -16.23
N GLU A 53 -15.24 1.63 -17.17
CA GLU A 53 -14.51 1.70 -18.44
C GLU A 53 -13.02 1.89 -18.19
N ILE A 54 -12.63 2.84 -17.33
CA ILE A 54 -11.22 3.04 -16.92
C ILE A 54 -10.66 1.74 -16.36
N ARG A 55 -11.32 1.10 -15.40
CA ARG A 55 -10.83 -0.19 -14.85
C ARG A 55 -10.67 -1.27 -15.93
N GLN A 56 -11.54 -1.31 -16.92
CA GLN A 56 -11.43 -2.25 -18.04
C GLN A 56 -10.26 -1.93 -18.97
N GLU A 57 -10.05 -0.65 -19.31
CA GLU A 57 -8.95 -0.20 -20.15
C GLU A 57 -7.58 -0.50 -19.53
N LEU A 58 -7.49 -0.43 -18.20
CA LEU A 58 -6.27 -0.68 -17.44
C LEU A 58 -6.09 -2.14 -17.02
N ASP A 59 -6.91 -3.06 -17.57
CA ASP A 59 -6.93 -4.51 -17.26
C ASP A 59 -7.01 -4.80 -15.75
N MET A 60 -7.90 -4.07 -15.07
CA MET A 60 -8.00 -4.06 -13.61
C MET A 60 -9.29 -4.72 -13.12
N HIS A 61 -9.13 -5.63 -12.15
CA HIS A 61 -10.25 -6.22 -11.43
C HIS A 61 -10.28 -5.72 -9.98
N VAL A 62 -11.41 -5.12 -9.60
CA VAL A 62 -11.62 -4.55 -8.26
C VAL A 62 -12.84 -5.21 -7.62
N SER A 63 -12.71 -5.60 -6.36
CA SER A 63 -13.76 -6.22 -5.56
C SER A 63 -13.83 -5.58 -4.18
N GLY A 64 -15.02 -5.54 -3.57
CA GLY A 64 -15.28 -4.83 -2.32
C GLY A 64 -16.45 -3.85 -2.46
N ALA A 65 -16.86 -3.26 -1.34
CA ALA A 65 -17.84 -2.18 -1.30
C ALA A 65 -17.10 -0.83 -1.21
N ASP A 66 -17.68 0.21 -1.82
CA ASP A 66 -17.21 1.61 -1.72
C ASP A 66 -15.72 1.81 -1.99
N VAL A 67 -15.18 1.09 -2.98
CA VAL A 67 -13.77 1.19 -3.35
C VAL A 67 -13.52 2.52 -4.06
N ALA A 68 -12.56 3.30 -3.55
CA ALA A 68 -12.14 4.59 -4.10
C ALA A 68 -11.95 4.54 -5.63
N LYS A 69 -12.28 5.62 -6.34
CA LYS A 69 -12.15 5.67 -7.79
C LYS A 69 -10.68 5.73 -8.20
N PRO A 70 -10.32 5.21 -9.39
CA PRO A 70 -8.94 5.25 -9.87
C PRO A 70 -8.52 6.69 -10.21
N SER A 71 -7.43 7.14 -9.60
CA SER A 71 -6.80 8.44 -9.87
C SER A 71 -5.84 8.32 -11.05
N ILE A 72 -6.22 8.88 -12.20
CA ILE A 72 -5.51 8.72 -13.48
C ILE A 72 -4.24 9.59 -13.65
N SER A 73 -3.99 10.56 -12.75
CA SER A 73 -2.84 11.47 -12.79
C SER A 73 -2.25 11.65 -11.40
N PHE A 74 -0.93 11.91 -11.30
CA PHE A 74 -0.29 12.23 -10.03
C PHE A 74 -0.90 13.46 -9.34
N ALA A 75 -1.45 14.40 -10.12
CA ALA A 75 -2.12 15.58 -9.58
C ALA A 75 -3.43 15.24 -8.84
N HIS A 76 -4.05 14.08 -9.12
CA HIS A 76 -5.29 13.68 -8.48
C HIS A 76 -5.10 13.06 -7.09
N PHE A 77 -3.86 12.73 -6.71
CA PHE A 77 -3.58 12.11 -5.41
C PHE A 77 -3.55 13.09 -4.24
N GLY A 78 -3.54 14.41 -4.50
CA GLY A 78 -3.43 15.42 -3.43
C GLY A 78 -2.08 15.40 -2.71
N PHE A 79 -1.02 14.93 -3.38
CA PHE A 79 0.34 14.94 -2.81
C PHE A 79 0.86 16.36 -2.60
N ASP A 80 1.73 16.50 -1.61
CA ASP A 80 2.44 17.75 -1.38
C ASP A 80 3.36 18.11 -2.56
N GLU A 81 3.68 19.41 -2.67
CA GLU A 81 4.49 19.94 -3.76
C GLU A 81 5.90 19.33 -3.78
N ALA A 82 6.46 18.98 -2.62
CA ALA A 82 7.79 18.40 -2.53
C ALA A 82 7.84 17.00 -3.18
N LEU A 83 6.84 16.17 -2.91
CA LEU A 83 6.69 14.85 -3.49
C LEU A 83 6.40 14.92 -4.99
N LEU A 84 5.49 15.81 -5.42
CA LEU A 84 5.22 16.05 -6.85
C LEU A 84 6.49 16.49 -7.60
N ASN A 85 7.28 17.39 -7.02
CA ASN A 85 8.55 17.82 -7.59
C ASN A 85 9.56 16.66 -7.74
N VAL A 86 9.59 15.72 -6.79
CA VAL A 86 10.43 14.52 -6.88
C VAL A 86 9.96 13.59 -8.01
N ILE A 87 8.66 13.39 -8.15
CA ILE A 87 8.06 12.58 -9.22
C ILE A 87 8.45 13.16 -10.59
N ILE A 88 8.27 14.47 -10.77
CA ILE A 88 8.62 15.20 -11.99
C ILE A 88 10.12 15.11 -12.26
N LYS A 89 10.97 15.31 -11.23
CA LYS A 89 12.43 15.24 -11.35
C LYS A 89 12.91 13.87 -11.84
N HIS A 90 12.23 12.79 -11.47
CA HIS A 90 12.57 11.44 -11.93
C HIS A 90 11.94 11.09 -13.28
N GLY A 91 11.18 12.02 -13.88
CA GLY A 91 10.61 11.87 -15.22
C GLY A 91 9.38 10.95 -15.28
N TYR A 92 8.70 10.73 -14.16
CA TYR A 92 7.44 9.98 -14.16
C TYR A 92 6.31 10.86 -14.70
N SER A 93 5.74 10.47 -15.83
CA SER A 93 4.66 11.22 -16.50
C SER A 93 3.28 10.92 -15.92
N GLU A 94 3.03 9.66 -15.57
CA GLU A 94 1.75 9.19 -15.05
C GLU A 94 1.96 8.05 -14.04
N PRO A 95 1.03 7.84 -13.10
CA PRO A 95 1.04 6.67 -12.24
C PRO A 95 0.90 5.39 -13.06
N THR A 96 1.55 4.32 -12.62
CA THR A 96 1.33 2.97 -13.15
C THR A 96 -0.10 2.50 -12.87
N GLU A 97 -0.56 1.49 -13.60
CA GLU A 97 -1.94 0.99 -13.48
C GLU A 97 -2.32 0.57 -12.05
N ILE A 98 -1.41 -0.13 -11.37
CA ILE A 98 -1.65 -0.50 -9.97
C ILE A 98 -1.68 0.72 -9.05
N GLN A 99 -0.88 1.77 -9.32
CA GLN A 99 -0.86 2.98 -8.50
C GLN A 99 -2.15 3.79 -8.64
N LYS A 100 -2.73 3.85 -9.84
CA LYS A 100 -3.99 4.57 -10.10
C LYS A 100 -5.11 4.14 -9.15
N GLN A 101 -5.21 2.85 -8.83
CA GLN A 101 -6.24 2.32 -7.93
C GLN A 101 -5.76 2.08 -6.50
N ALA A 102 -4.52 1.63 -6.29
CA ALA A 102 -4.05 1.26 -4.96
C ALA A 102 -3.75 2.47 -4.08
N VAL A 103 -3.26 3.58 -4.64
CA VAL A 103 -2.92 4.77 -3.85
C VAL A 103 -4.17 5.40 -3.21
N PRO A 104 -5.27 5.69 -3.93
CA PRO A 104 -6.50 6.19 -3.32
C PRO A 104 -7.04 5.24 -2.24
N VAL A 105 -7.02 3.93 -2.50
CA VAL A 105 -7.49 2.92 -1.54
C VAL A 105 -6.61 2.87 -0.28
N ALA A 106 -5.30 3.05 -0.40
CA ALA A 106 -4.40 3.03 0.74
C ALA A 106 -4.51 4.27 1.64
N MET A 107 -5.04 5.37 1.12
CA MET A 107 -5.25 6.63 1.85
C MET A 107 -6.69 6.76 2.40
N SER A 108 -7.59 5.86 1.96
CA SER A 108 -9.00 5.77 2.34
C SER A 108 -9.23 4.73 3.44
#